data_AF-A0AAU6RER8-F1
#
_entry.id   AF-A0AAU6RER8-F1
#
_cell.length_a   1.000
_cell.length_b   1.000
_cell.length_c   1.000
_cell.angle_alpha   90.00
_cell.angle_beta   90.00
_cell.angle_gamma   90.00
#
_symmetry.space_group_name_H-M   'P 1'
#
loop_
_entity.id
_entity.type
_entity.pdbx_description
1 polymer ?
#
loop_
_entity_poly.entity_id
_entity_poly.type
_entity_poly.pdbx_seq_one_letter_code
_entity_poly.pdbx_strand_id
1 'polypeptide(L)' 'MLSKHYICERCGDVATICHHKEWLNDMNVLDPLITYGFDNLEALCQTCHNKEHFGKETIDDELKFDKNGNVIKI' A
#
# COMPACT_ATOMS: atom_id res chain seq x y z
N MET A 1 1.21 -4.58 15.13
CA MET A 1 0.28 -5.69 14.84
C MET A 1 -0.50 -6.16 16.06
N LEU A 2 0.13 -6.52 17.19
CA LEU A 2 -0.58 -6.98 18.39
C LEU A 2 -1.62 -5.95 18.91
N SER A 3 -1.29 -4.65 18.90
CA SER A 3 -2.20 -3.55 19.29
C SER A 3 -3.48 -3.44 18.43
N LYS A 4 -3.50 -4.12 17.28
CA LYS A 4 -4.64 -4.19 16.36
C LYS A 4 -5.21 -5.61 16.27
N HIS A 5 -4.83 -6.50 17.19
CA HIS A 5 -5.27 -7.90 17.23
C HIS A 5 -5.04 -8.67 15.93
N TYR A 6 -4.01 -8.29 15.15
CA TYR A 6 -3.74 -8.84 13.82
C TYR A 6 -4.92 -8.69 12.84
N ILE A 7 -5.77 -7.66 13.02
CA ILE A 7 -6.88 -7.34 12.13
C ILE A 7 -6.45 -6.21 11.19
N CYS A 8 -6.75 -6.38 9.90
CA CYS A 8 -6.49 -5.40 8.86
C CYS A 8 -7.38 -4.19 9.07
N GLU A 9 -6.79 -3.02 9.27
CA GLU A 9 -7.53 -1.80 9.59
C GLU A 9 -8.37 -1.28 8.42
N ARG A 10 -8.14 -1.78 7.19
CA ARG A 10 -8.93 -1.41 6.00
C ARG A 10 -10.04 -2.39 5.65
N CYS A 11 -9.87 -3.70 5.85
CA CYS A 11 -10.86 -4.70 5.41
C CYS A 11 -11.30 -5.72 6.47
N GLY A 12 -10.67 -5.77 7.64
CA GLY A 12 -11.00 -6.71 8.72
C GLY A 12 -10.38 -8.11 8.58
N ASP A 13 -9.70 -8.43 7.48
CA ASP A 13 -8.99 -9.72 7.31
C ASP A 13 -7.71 -9.80 8.18
N VAL A 14 -6.99 -10.92 8.15
CA VAL A 14 -5.75 -11.11 8.90
C VAL A 14 -4.65 -10.17 8.40
N ALA A 15 -4.18 -9.28 9.28
CA ALA A 15 -3.09 -8.36 9.00
C ALA A 15 -1.73 -9.01 9.24
N THR A 16 -0.84 -8.84 8.28
CA THR A 16 0.51 -9.41 8.28
C THR A 16 1.61 -8.35 8.12
N ILE A 17 1.24 -7.10 7.80
CA ILE A 17 2.16 -6.00 7.50
C ILE A 17 1.82 -4.80 8.38
N CYS A 18 2.86 -4.17 8.95
CA CYS A 18 2.77 -2.83 9.52
C CYS A 18 3.17 -1.85 8.42
N HIS A 19 2.26 -0.98 8.01
CA HIS A 19 2.41 -0.09 6.87
C HIS A 19 2.44 1.38 7.32
N HIS A 20 3.26 2.20 6.68
CA HIS A 20 3.32 3.65 6.90
C HIS A 20 2.31 4.36 5.99
N LYS A 21 1.36 5.11 6.57
CA LYS A 21 0.32 5.86 5.84
C LYS A 21 0.94 6.99 5.01
N GLU A 22 1.82 7.77 5.63
CA GLU A 22 2.75 8.67 4.94
C GLU A 22 3.99 7.88 4.58
N TRP A 23 4.29 7.81 3.28
CA TRP A 23 5.41 7.01 2.78
C TRP A 23 6.75 7.59 3.21
N LEU A 24 7.61 6.69 3.68
CA LEU A 24 8.99 7.04 3.98
C LEU A 24 9.77 7.30 2.69
N ASN A 25 10.65 8.29 2.75
CA ASN A 25 11.58 8.69 1.72
C ASN A 25 12.83 9.28 2.39
N ASP A 26 13.84 9.60 1.58
CA ASP A 26 15.12 10.14 2.06
C ASP A 26 14.95 11.47 2.84
N MET A 27 13.85 12.19 2.53
CA MET A 27 13.32 13.39 3.19
C MET A 27 13.01 13.21 4.67
N ASN A 28 12.19 12.19 4.97
CA ASN A 28 11.44 12.06 6.21
C ASN A 28 11.82 10.85 7.07
N VAL A 29 12.67 9.93 6.58
CA VAL A 29 13.02 8.69 7.31
C VAL A 29 13.66 8.93 8.69
N LEU A 30 14.28 10.08 8.90
CA LEU A 30 14.89 10.44 10.18
C LEU A 30 13.93 11.13 11.16
N ASP A 31 12.72 11.47 10.74
CA ASP A 31 11.70 12.02 11.64
C ASP A 31 11.04 10.86 12.43
N PRO A 32 11.27 10.77 13.75
CA PRO A 32 10.74 9.66 14.55
C PRO A 32 9.21 9.68 14.65
N LEU A 33 8.57 10.85 14.48
CA LEU A 33 7.10 10.95 14.50
C LEU A 33 6.50 10.30 13.24
N ILE A 34 7.20 10.36 12.12
CA ILE A 34 6.78 9.74 10.85
C ILE A 34 7.20 8.26 10.83
N THR A 35 8.43 7.95 11.20
CA THR A 35 8.98 6.59 11.10
C THR A 35 8.40 5.63 12.15
N TYR A 36 8.13 6.12 13.36
CA TYR A 36 7.71 5.27 14.50
C TYR A 36 6.37 5.66 15.12
N GLY A 37 5.78 6.81 14.75
CA GLY A 37 4.52 7.27 15.33
C GLY A 37 3.36 6.36 14.98
N PHE A 38 2.61 5.90 15.99
CA PHE A 38 1.43 5.04 15.80
C PHE A 38 0.36 5.69 14.92
N ASP A 39 0.29 7.02 14.89
CA ASP A 39 -0.64 7.74 14.03
C ASP A 39 -0.33 7.53 12.54
N ASN A 40 0.95 7.37 12.20
CA ASN A 40 1.41 7.10 10.84
C ASN A 40 1.49 5.61 10.49
N LEU A 41 1.20 4.71 11.42
CA LEU A 41 1.23 3.27 11.18
C LEU A 41 -0.20 2.71 11.06
N GLU A 42 -0.36 1.70 10.20
CA GLU A 42 -1.57 0.86 10.14
C GLU A 42 -1.22 -0.62 9.93
N ALA A 43 -2.04 -1.50 10.49
CA ALA A 43 -1.96 -2.93 10.27
C ALA A 43 -2.75 -3.33 9.01
N LEU A 44 -2.09 -3.88 8.00
CA LEU A 44 -2.70 -4.29 6.73
C LEU A 44 -2.49 -5.78 6.42
N CYS A 45 -3.46 -6.38 5.72
CA CYS A 45 -3.25 -7.63 5.00
C CYS A 45 -2.47 -7.37 3.69
N GLN A 46 -1.88 -8.43 3.10
CA GLN A 46 -1.10 -8.32 1.86
C GLN A 46 -1.91 -7.69 0.70
N THR A 47 -3.19 -8.05 0.57
CA THR A 47 -4.06 -7.53 -0.51
C THR A 47 -4.26 -6.03 -0.39
N CYS A 48 -4.59 -5.53 0.81
CA CYS A 48 -4.76 -4.10 1.05
C CYS A 48 -3.45 -3.32 0.85
N HIS A 49 -2.32 -3.88 1.31
CA HIS A 49 -1.01 -3.28 1.12
C HIS A 49 -0.63 -3.19 -0.38
N ASN A 50 -0.85 -4.25 -1.15
CA ASN A 50 -0.58 -4.23 -2.59
C ASN A 50 -1.48 -3.24 -3.33
N LYS A 51 -2.75 -3.11 -2.92
CA LYS A 51 -3.65 -2.11 -3.51
C LYS A 51 -3.18 -0.68 -3.23
N GLU A 52 -2.58 -0.42 -2.08
CA GLU A 52 -1.98 0.90 -1.78
C GLU A 52 -0.83 1.23 -2.73
N HIS A 53 0.14 0.31 -2.88
CA HIS A 53 1.33 0.57 -3.68
C HIS A 53 1.15 0.36 -5.19
N PHE A 54 0.22 -0.51 -5.60
CA PHE A 54 0.08 -0.98 -6.97
C PHE A 54 -1.37 -0.98 -7.48
N GLY A 55 -2.32 -0.42 -6.72
CA GLY A 55 -3.73 -0.40 -7.12
C GLY A 55 -4.08 0.63 -8.18
N LYS A 56 -3.13 1.48 -8.57
CA LYS A 56 -3.26 2.35 -9.74
C LYS A 56 -2.68 1.63 -10.95
N GLU A 57 -3.37 1.74 -12.08
CA GLU A 57 -2.88 1.28 -13.38
C GLU A 57 -1.48 1.85 -13.62
N THR A 58 -0.54 1.00 -14.01
CA THR A 58 0.83 1.39 -14.36
C THR A 58 0.93 1.92 -15.78
N ILE A 59 -0.17 1.85 -16.54
CA ILE A 59 -0.30 2.29 -17.92
C ILE A 59 -1.25 3.48 -17.97
N ASP A 60 -1.05 4.34 -18.95
CA ASP A 60 -1.91 5.50 -19.22
C ASP A 60 -3.37 5.06 -19.42
N ASP A 61 -4.33 5.90 -19.02
CA ASP A 61 -5.77 5.60 -19.12
C ASP A 61 -6.21 5.35 -20.58
N GLU A 62 -5.45 5.80 -21.58
CA GLU A 62 -5.69 5.51 -22.99
C GLU A 62 -5.06 4.19 -23.49
N LEU A 63 -4.41 3.41 -22.61
CA LEU A 63 -3.69 2.19 -22.96
C LEU A 63 -4.28 0.96 -22.25
N LYS A 64 -4.18 -0.22 -22.88
CA LYS A 64 -4.48 -1.52 -22.27
C LYS A 64 -3.60 -2.63 -22.83
N PHE A 65 -3.53 -3.76 -22.12
CA PHE A 65 -2.94 -4.98 -22.65
C PHE A 65 -3.96 -5.77 -23.49
N ASP A 66 -3.58 -6.19 -24.70
CA ASP A 66 -4.35 -7.14 -25.49
C ASP A 66 -4.20 -8.58 -24.94
N LYS A 67 -4.92 -9.53 -25.52
CA LYS A 67 -4.87 -10.96 -25.12
C LYS A 67 -3.49 -11.62 -25.27
N ASN A 68 -2.59 -11.01 -26.05
CA ASN A 68 -1.23 -11.49 -26.26
C ASN A 68 -0.22 -10.75 -25.36
N GLY A 69 -0.68 -9.81 -24.53
CA GLY A 69 0.16 -8.99 -23.65
C GLY A 69 0.80 -7.78 -24.34
N ASN A 70 0.36 -7.37 -25.53
CA ASN A 70 0.84 -6.15 -26.17
C ASN A 70 0.11 -4.93 -25.60
N VAL A 71 0.83 -3.82 -25.41
CA VAL A 71 0.22 -2.52 -25.10
C VAL A 71 -0.42 -1.96 -26.36
N ILE A 72 -1.73 -1.71 -26.31
CA ILE A 72 -2.52 -1.11 -27.38
C ILE A 72 -3.26 0.12 -26.86
N LYS A 73 -3.56 1.06 -27.76
CA LYS A 73 -4.47 2.17 -27.45
C LYS A 73 -5.90 1.63 -27.33
N ILE A 74 -6.66 2.15 -26.37
CA ILE A 74 -8.08 1.81 -26.17
C ILE A 74 -8.92 2.29 -27.36
#